data_AF-A0AAD9NQ50-F1
#
_entry.id   AF-A0AAD9NQ50-F1
#
_cell.length_a   1.000
_cell.length_b   1.000
_cell.length_c   1.000
_cell.angle_alpha   90.00
_cell.angle_beta   90.00
_cell.angle_gamma   90.00
#
_symmetry.space_group_name_H-M   'P 1'
#
loop_
_entity.id
_entity.type
_entity.pdbx_description
1 polymer ?
#
loop_
_entity_poly.entity_id
_entity_poly.type
_entity_poly.pdbx_seq_one_letter_code
_entity_poly.pdbx_strand_id
1 'polypeptide(L)'
;MTGYVMFRKDRLGRRGGGVILYIKESIQAYEIKLEKEAECEEAVCCNIVTGNSTLTVGLVYRSPNISIEENEKIHNAIKEVSKRDCIIMGF
;
A
#
# COMPACT_ATOMS: atom_id res chain seq x y z
N MET A 1 -6.24 16.06 0.60
CA MET A 1 -5.98 17.16 -0.35
C MET A 1 -7.22 17.29 -1.22
N THR A 2 -7.72 18.51 -1.48
CA THR A 2 -8.95 18.69 -2.26
C THR A 2 -8.80 18.06 -3.66
N GLY A 3 -9.78 17.26 -4.09
CA GLY A 3 -9.75 16.57 -5.39
C GLY A 3 -9.03 15.22 -5.37
N TYR A 4 -8.71 14.68 -4.19
CA TYR A 4 -8.01 13.40 -4.03
C TYR A 4 -8.61 12.55 -2.91
N VAL A 5 -8.81 11.27 -3.21
CA VAL A 5 -9.03 10.21 -2.22
C VAL A 5 -7.68 9.82 -1.62
N MET A 6 -7.66 9.59 -0.31
CA MET A 6 -6.46 9.29 0.46
C MET A 6 -6.54 7.85 1.00
N PHE A 7 -5.54 7.03 0.68
CA PHE A 7 -5.29 5.76 1.33
C PHE A 7 -4.05 5.91 2.20
N ARG A 8 -4.15 5.60 3.49
CA ARG A 8 -3.09 5.90 4.45
C ARG A 8 -3.00 4.80 5.49
N LYS A 9 -1.77 4.42 5.83
CA LYS A 9 -1.46 3.66 7.04
C LYS A 9 -0.43 4.40 7.89
N ASP A 10 -0.79 4.58 9.15
CA ASP A 10 0.06 5.21 10.15
C ASP A 10 0.75 4.15 11.00
N ARG A 11 2.00 4.41 11.36
CA ARG A 11 2.71 3.60 12.36
C ARG A 11 2.15 3.90 13.74
N LEU A 12 1.78 2.87 14.48
CA LEU A 12 1.33 3.03 15.87
C LEU A 12 2.54 3.03 16.82
N GLY A 13 2.52 3.88 17.85
CA GLY A 13 3.50 3.84 18.95
C GLY A 13 4.90 4.40 18.67
N ARG A 14 5.18 4.94 17.47
CA ARG A 14 6.46 5.63 17.17
C ARG A 14 6.26 6.90 16.34
N ARG A 15 7.20 7.84 16.45
CA ARG A 15 7.17 9.12 15.72
C ARG A 15 7.83 8.97 14.34
N GLY A 16 7.12 9.40 13.29
CA GLY A 16 7.63 9.44 11.92
C GLY A 16 7.45 8.13 11.14
N GLY A 17 7.20 8.29 9.84
CA GLY A 17 6.90 7.21 8.89
C GLY A 17 5.41 6.99 8.69
N GLY A 18 5.06 5.81 8.16
CA GLY A 18 3.75 5.55 7.57
C GLY A 18 3.76 5.82 6.07
N VAL A 19 2.75 5.32 5.39
CA VAL A 19 2.60 5.43 3.94
C VAL A 19 1.29 6.10 3.59
N ILE A 20 1.32 6.92 2.54
CA ILE A 20 0.16 7.65 2.06
C ILE A 20 0.14 7.65 0.54
N LEU A 21 -1.00 7.29 -0.01
CA LEU A 21 -1.27 7.29 -1.45
C LEU A 21 -2.46 8.20 -1.71
N TYR A 22 -2.25 9.22 -2.55
CA TYR A 22 -3.30 10.10 -3.02
C TYR A 22 -3.69 9.71 -4.44
N ILE A 23 -4.96 9.41 -4.64
CA ILE A 23 -5.54 9.12 -5.96
C ILE A 23 -6.53 10.24 -6.29
N LYS A 24 -6.42 10.81 -7.50
CA LYS A 24 -7.33 11.87 -7.95
C LYS A 24 -8.77 11.36 -7.92
N GLU A 25 -9.72 12.14 -7.40
CA GLU A 25 -11.14 11.73 -7.24
C GLU A 25 -11.82 11.33 -8.55
N SER A 26 -11.32 11.83 -9.69
CA SER A 26 -11.79 11.42 -11.03
C SER A 26 -11.38 10.00 -11.43
N ILE A 27 -10.50 9.36 -10.65
CA ILE A 27 -10.07 7.97 -10.84
C ILE A 27 -10.82 7.13 -9.81
N GLN A 28 -11.62 6.17 -10.28
CA GLN A 28 -12.28 5.24 -9.39
C GLN A 28 -11.23 4.33 -8.74
N ALA A 29 -11.11 4.42 -7.42
CA ALA A 29 -10.17 3.65 -6.64
C ALA A 29 -10.79 3.14 -5.35
N TYR A 30 -10.36 1.96 -4.89
CA TYR A 30 -10.81 1.36 -3.65
C TYR A 30 -9.67 0.64 -2.95
N GLU A 31 -9.66 0.71 -1.63
CA GLU A 31 -8.64 0.08 -0.80
C GLU A 31 -8.71 -1.44 -0.90
N ILE A 32 -7.55 -2.09 -0.87
CA ILE A 32 -7.44 -3.55 -0.79
C ILE A 32 -6.98 -3.90 0.63
N LYS A 33 -7.74 -4.76 1.30
CA LYS A 33 -7.31 -5.37 2.56
C LYS A 33 -6.46 -6.59 2.26
N LEU A 34 -5.23 -6.57 2.76
CA LEU A 34 -4.32 -7.72 2.69
C LEU A 34 -4.75 -8.80 3.69
N GLU A 35 -4.35 -10.04 3.43
CA GLU A 35 -4.47 -11.12 4.39
C GLU A 35 -3.73 -10.78 5.69
N LYS A 36 -4.14 -11.36 6.82
CA LYS A 36 -3.61 -11.01 8.14
C LYS A 36 -2.08 -11.20 8.22
N GLU A 37 -1.58 -12.24 7.58
CA GLU A 37 -0.16 -12.59 7.51
C GLU A 37 0.65 -11.63 6.62
N ALA A 38 -0.04 -10.89 5.75
CA ALA A 38 0.49 -9.88 4.85
C ALA A 38 0.15 -8.45 5.32
N GLU A 39 -0.51 -8.29 6.47
CA GLU A 39 -0.83 -6.98 7.00
C GLU A 39 0.45 -6.26 7.45
N CYS A 40 0.69 -5.10 6.84
CA CYS A 40 1.88 -4.31 7.05
C CYS A 40 1.49 -2.83 7.23
N GLU A 41 2.04 -2.17 8.24
CA GLU A 41 1.89 -0.72 8.45
C GLU A 41 2.71 0.11 7.45
N GLU A 42 3.69 -0.54 6.80
CA GLU A 42 4.59 0.06 5.83
C GLU A 42 4.11 -0.09 4.39
N ALA A 43 2.89 -0.61 4.17
CA ALA A 43 2.33 -0.83 2.85
C ALA A 43 0.86 -0.40 2.78
N VAL A 44 0.51 0.32 1.72
CA VAL A 44 -0.88 0.64 1.37
C VAL A 44 -1.14 0.21 -0.06
N CYS A 45 -2.27 -0.44 -0.29
CA CYS A 45 -2.64 -0.96 -1.59
C CYS A 45 -4.06 -0.54 -1.94
N CYS A 46 -4.27 -0.11 -3.18
CA CYS A 46 -5.60 0.14 -3.72
C CYS A 46 -5.72 -0.45 -5.12
N ASN A 47 -6.93 -0.78 -5.53
CA ASN A 47 -7.23 -0.99 -6.93
C ASN A 47 -7.63 0.34 -7.56
N ILE A 48 -7.17 0.57 -8.78
CA ILE A 48 -7.69 1.60 -9.67
C ILE A 48 -8.43 0.91 -10.83
N VAL A 49 -9.57 1.48 -11.24
CA VAL A 49 -10.33 0.97 -12.39
C VAL A 49 -9.85 1.68 -13.66
N THR A 50 -9.50 0.90 -14.69
CA THR A 50 -9.00 1.38 -15.98
C THR A 50 -9.82 0.76 -17.12
N GLY A 51 -10.88 1.45 -17.55
CA GLY A 51 -11.81 0.91 -18.54
C GLY A 51 -12.51 -0.34 -18.00
N ASN A 52 -12.26 -1.50 -18.62
CA ASN A 52 -12.85 -2.79 -18.23
C ASN A 52 -11.91 -3.64 -17.35
N SER A 53 -10.77 -3.10 -16.92
CA SER A 53 -9.81 -3.79 -16.07
C SER A 53 -9.56 -3.04 -14.77
N THR A 54 -8.88 -3.72 -13.85
CA THR A 54 -8.41 -3.15 -12.59
C THR A 54 -6.92 -3.38 -12.46
N LEU A 55 -6.20 -2.35 -12.05
CA LEU A 55 -4.78 -2.44 -11.72
C LEU A 55 -4.62 -2.25 -10.22
N THR A 56 -3.90 -3.15 -9.56
CA THR A 56 -3.50 -2.95 -8.17
C THR A 56 -2.28 -2.05 -8.09
N VAL A 57 -2.37 -1.00 -7.28
CA VAL A 57 -1.26 -0.09 -6.98
C VAL A 57 -0.86 -0.30 -5.53
N GLY A 58 0.37 -0.76 -5.32
CA GLY A 58 0.98 -0.91 -3.99
C GLY A 58 2.04 0.17 -3.77
N LEU A 59 1.97 0.85 -2.63
CA LEU A 59 3.03 1.72 -2.13
C LEU A 59 3.62 1.09 -0.87
N VAL A 60 4.93 0.92 -0.85
CA VAL A 60 5.68 0.31 0.25
C VAL A 60 6.83 1.24 0.67
N TYR A 61 7.06 1.40 1.97
CA TYR A 61 8.23 2.11 2.48
C TYR A 61 9.10 1.18 3.30
N ARG A 62 10.38 1.01 2.94
CA ARG A 62 11.31 0.17 3.73
C ARG A 62 12.29 1.06 4.48
N SER A 63 12.00 1.28 5.76
CA SER A 63 12.93 2.00 6.64
C SER A 63 14.32 1.35 6.64
N PRO A 64 15.42 2.13 6.59
CA PRO A 64 16.78 1.58 6.64
C PRO A 64 17.07 0.81 7.93
N ASN A 65 16.38 1.14 9.03
CA ASN A 65 16.53 0.53 10.35
C ASN A 65 15.37 -0.43 10.69
N ILE A 66 14.75 -1.04 9.67
CA ILE A 66 13.63 -1.98 9.86
C ILE A 66 14.08 -3.26 10.56
N SER A 67 13.24 -3.81 11.44
CA SER A 67 13.49 -5.13 12.03
C SER A 67 13.31 -6.25 10.99
N ILE A 68 13.88 -7.43 11.25
CA ILE A 68 13.69 -8.61 10.40
C ILE A 68 12.19 -8.97 10.29
N GLU A 69 11.45 -8.90 11.40
CA GLU A 69 10.02 -9.21 11.41
C GLU A 69 9.20 -8.24 10.55
N GLU A 70 9.43 -6.93 10.69
CA GLU A 70 8.77 -5.92 9.85
C GLU A 70 9.16 -6.07 8.37
N ASN A 71 10.41 -6.43 8.09
CA ASN A 71 10.88 -6.69 6.73
C ASN A 71 10.18 -7.89 6.10
N GLU A 72 9.97 -8.98 6.85
CA GLU A 72 9.19 -10.12 6.39
C GLU A 72 7.71 -9.75 6.13
N LYS A 73 7.11 -8.89 6.95
CA LYS A 73 5.75 -8.38 6.69
C LYS A 73 5.67 -7.62 5.37
N ILE A 74 6.68 -6.81 5.06
CA ILE A 74 6.78 -6.14 3.74
C ILE A 74 6.87 -7.18 2.62
N HIS A 75 7.74 -8.20 2.75
CA HIS A 75 7.86 -9.25 1.74
C HIS A 75 6.56 -10.00 1.53
N ASN A 76 5.82 -10.31 2.60
CA ASN A 76 4.52 -10.97 2.52
C ASN A 76 3.47 -10.09 1.85
N ALA A 77 3.43 -8.79 2.16
CA ALA A 77 2.57 -7.83 1.49
C ALA A 77 2.85 -7.78 -0.02
N ILE A 78 4.12 -7.69 -0.42
CA ILE A 78 4.54 -7.70 -1.83
C ILE A 78 4.11 -9.00 -2.51
N LYS A 79 4.37 -10.16 -1.90
CA LYS A 79 3.98 -11.46 -2.45
C LYS A 79 2.47 -11.58 -2.64
N GLU A 80 1.69 -11.13 -1.66
CA GLU A 80 0.23 -11.15 -1.72
C GLU A 80 -0.29 -10.27 -2.86
N VAL A 81 0.19 -9.04 -2.95
CA VAL A 81 -0.19 -8.10 -4.02
C VAL A 81 0.22 -8.60 -5.39
N SER A 82 1.38 -9.24 -5.50
CA SER A 82 1.94 -9.77 -6.77
C SER A 82 1.13 -10.92 -7.37
N LYS A 83 0.11 -11.45 -6.66
CA LYS A 83 -0.86 -12.40 -7.22
C LYS A 83 -1.84 -11.74 -8.21
N ARG A 84 -1.83 -10.41 -8.32
CA ARG A 84 -2.71 -9.59 -9.16
C ARG A 84 -1.89 -8.85 -10.21
N ASP A 85 -2.55 -8.34 -11.25
CA ASP A 85 -1.95 -7.34 -12.14
C ASP A 85 -1.66 -6.08 -11.32
N CYS A 86 -0.37 -5.82 -11.06
CA CYS A 86 0.01 -4.81 -10.11
C CYS A 86 1.25 -4.00 -10.51
N ILE A 87 1.32 -2.80 -9.95
CA ILE A 87 2.53 -1.98 -9.87
C ILE A 87 2.82 -1.78 -8.38
N ILE A 88 4.05 -2.11 -7.98
CA ILE A 88 4.54 -1.87 -6.62
C ILE A 88 5.64 -0.83 -6.69
N MET A 89 5.49 0.24 -5.92
CA MET A 89 6.44 1.35 -5.84
C MET A 89 6.92 1.51 -4.39
N GLY A 90 8.13 2.03 -4.22
CA GLY A 90 8.62 2.31 -2.88
C GLY A 90 9.73 3.33 -2.82
N PHE A 91 10.04 3.72 -1.59
CA PHE A 91 11.12 4.61 -1.18
C PHE A 91 11.97 3.96 -0.09
#